data_AF-A0A7S3F670-F1
#
_entry.id   AF-A0A7S3F670-F1
#
_cell.length_a   1.000
_cell.length_b   1.000
_cell.length_c   1.000
_cell.angle_alpha   90.00
_cell.angle_beta   90.00
_cell.angle_gamma   90.00
#
_symmetry.space_group_name_H-M   'P 1'
#
loop_
_entity.id
_entity.type
_entity.pdbx_description
1 polymer ?
#
loop_
_entity_poly.entity_id
_entity_poly.type
_entity_poly.pdbx_seq_one_letter_code
_entity_poly.pdbx_strand_id
1 'polypeptide(L)'
;SNKLVANKNITQIIEITDGYDKQRRLEQLVQQHQIGPGNLAIVFVSTKRMADQLCRGRFHCPANAIHGDKSQGERDYAMAMFKRGQCPILIATDVAARGLDVKEIRLVVNYDFPQGLEDYIHRIGRTGRVEMTGTAVSFFTPNDGKYAKPLVAILRDAGQNVPPELEQMASNPFSSMKGGRRRGGGGGGGGG
;
A
#
# COMPACT_ATOMS: atom_id res chain seq x y z
N SER A 1 7.47 5.40 -26.14
CA SER A 1 8.23 4.86 -24.99
C SER A 1 7.97 5.69 -23.75
N ASN A 2 6.92 5.37 -22.98
CA ASN A 2 6.63 6.07 -21.72
C ASN A 2 7.41 5.38 -20.60
N LYS A 3 8.57 5.92 -20.26
CA LYS A 3 9.31 5.48 -19.07
C LYS A 3 8.47 5.87 -17.85
N LEU A 4 8.00 4.90 -17.08
CA LEU A 4 7.36 5.14 -15.79
C LEU A 4 8.42 5.66 -14.82
N VAL A 5 8.50 6.98 -14.65
CA VAL A 5 9.44 7.61 -13.71
C VAL A 5 8.66 7.99 -12.47
N ALA A 6 9.04 7.42 -11.32
CA ALA A 6 8.49 7.86 -10.04
C ALA A 6 8.96 9.28 -9.73
N ASN A 7 8.05 10.12 -9.22
CA ASN A 7 8.36 11.50 -8.87
C ASN A 7 9.39 11.54 -7.72
N LYS A 8 10.49 12.26 -7.93
CA LYS A 8 11.61 12.37 -6.98
C LYS A 8 11.26 13.08 -5.67
N ASN A 9 10.15 13.82 -5.63
CA ASN A 9 9.66 14.52 -4.43
C ASN A 9 8.88 13.59 -3.47
N ILE A 10 8.82 12.28 -3.77
CA ILE A 10 8.18 11.28 -2.94
C ILE A 10 9.27 10.41 -2.31
N THR A 11 9.35 10.42 -0.98
CA THR A 11 10.08 9.40 -0.23
C THR A 11 9.31 8.09 -0.33
N GLN A 12 9.92 7.07 -0.92
CA GLN A 12 9.32 5.75 -1.13
C GLN A 12 9.98 4.75 -0.17
N ILE A 13 9.18 4.20 0.72
CA ILE A 13 9.61 3.23 1.73
C ILE A 13 8.93 1.90 1.43
N ILE A 14 9.71 0.85 1.23
CA ILE A 14 9.20 -0.52 1.11
C ILE A 14 9.47 -1.24 2.42
N GLU A 15 8.42 -1.72 3.07
CA GLU A 15 8.52 -2.54 4.28
C GLU A 15 8.15 -3.98 3.95
N ILE A 16 9.14 -4.88 4.03
CA ILE A 16 8.90 -6.31 3.85
C ILE A 16 8.16 -6.86 5.07
N THR A 17 7.08 -7.59 4.85
CA THR A 17 6.25 -8.15 5.94
C THR A 17 5.61 -9.47 5.53
N ASP A 18 5.30 -10.32 6.51
CA ASP A 18 4.53 -11.54 6.35
C ASP A 18 3.01 -11.31 6.38
N GLY A 19 2.57 -10.11 6.73
CA GLY A 19 1.17 -9.67 6.69
C GLY A 19 0.46 -9.60 8.05
N TYR A 20 0.98 -10.24 9.10
CA TYR A 20 0.24 -10.34 10.38
C TYR A 20 0.18 -9.00 11.13
N ASP A 21 1.22 -8.17 11.03
CA ASP A 21 1.35 -6.94 11.80
C ASP A 21 1.00 -5.66 11.03
N LYS A 22 0.48 -5.78 9.80
CA LYS A 22 0.21 -4.64 8.92
C LYS A 22 -0.72 -3.60 9.57
N GLN A 23 -1.76 -4.02 10.28
CA GLN A 23 -2.69 -3.10 10.93
C GLN A 23 -2.00 -2.28 12.03
N ARG A 24 -1.27 -2.95 12.93
CA ARG A 24 -0.50 -2.29 13.99
C ARG A 24 0.53 -1.32 13.39
N ARG A 25 1.21 -1.74 12.32
CA ARG A 25 2.18 -0.88 11.63
C ARG A 25 1.51 0.32 10.97
N LEU A 26 0.34 0.16 10.36
CA LEU A 26 -0.43 1.26 9.80
C LEU A 26 -0.81 2.28 10.88
N GLU A 27 -1.26 1.84 12.06
CA GLU A 27 -1.56 2.72 13.20
C GLU A 27 -0.32 3.52 13.64
N GLN A 28 0.85 2.88 13.68
CA GLN A 28 2.12 3.56 13.96
C GLN A 28 2.49 4.58 12.89
N LEU A 29 2.34 4.26 11.60
CA LEU A 29 2.63 5.18 10.49
C LEU A 29 1.73 6.42 10.57
N VAL A 30 0.44 6.22 10.85
CA VAL A 30 -0.54 7.29 11.06
C VAL A 30 -0.09 8.22 12.20
N GLN A 31 0.42 7.69 13.30
CA GLN A 31 0.97 8.47 14.41
C GLN A 31 2.29 9.17 14.05
N GLN A 32 3.24 8.44 13.47
CA GLN A 32 4.57 8.94 13.07
C GLN A 32 4.48 10.12 12.11
N HIS A 33 3.54 10.07 11.17
CA HIS A 33 3.30 11.14 10.20
C HIS A 33 2.32 12.19 10.69
N GLN A 34 1.88 12.15 11.95
CA GLN A 34 1.00 13.15 12.57
C GLN A 34 -0.28 13.38 11.76
N ILE A 35 -0.87 12.29 11.27
CA ILE A 35 -2.09 12.35 10.46
C ILE A 35 -3.24 12.89 11.32
N GLY A 36 -4.02 13.80 10.76
CA GLY A 36 -4.95 14.64 11.50
C GLY A 36 -5.52 15.76 10.62
N PRO A 37 -6.30 16.70 11.19
CA PRO A 37 -6.71 17.90 10.47
C PRO A 37 -5.50 18.61 9.84
N GLY A 38 -5.49 18.76 8.51
CA GLY A 38 -4.38 19.35 7.74
C GLY A 38 -3.31 18.38 7.26
N ASN A 39 -3.20 17.18 7.84
CA ASN A 39 -2.26 16.14 7.43
C ASN A 39 -3.03 14.88 7.02
N LEU A 40 -3.32 14.75 5.72
CA LEU A 40 -4.17 13.68 5.21
C LEU A 40 -3.37 12.42 4.85
N ALA A 41 -3.98 11.25 5.05
CA ALA A 41 -3.46 9.97 4.62
C ALA A 41 -4.46 9.23 3.72
N ILE A 42 -3.94 8.58 2.67
CA ILE A 42 -4.70 7.62 1.88
C ILE A 42 -4.09 6.23 2.05
N VAL A 43 -4.94 5.24 2.32
CA VAL A 43 -4.56 3.85 2.55
C VAL A 43 -5.20 2.98 1.46
N PHE A 44 -4.39 2.38 0.62
CA PHE A 44 -4.84 1.51 -0.45
C PHE A 44 -4.89 0.05 -0.01
N VAL A 45 -6.04 -0.58 -0.24
CA VAL A 45 -6.30 -2.00 0.06
C VAL A 45 -6.87 -2.71 -1.17
N SER A 46 -6.67 -4.02 -1.25
CA SER A 46 -7.13 -4.82 -2.39
C SER A 46 -8.62 -5.15 -2.34
N THR A 47 -9.22 -5.22 -1.15
CA THR A 47 -10.61 -5.66 -0.99
C THR A 47 -11.48 -4.67 -0.23
N LYS A 48 -12.77 -4.66 -0.59
CA LYS A 48 -13.81 -3.85 0.05
C LYS A 48 -13.94 -4.19 1.53
N ARG A 49 -13.95 -5.49 1.84
CA ARG A 49 -13.99 -6.02 3.22
C ARG A 49 -12.82 -5.52 4.06
N MET A 50 -11.61 -5.49 3.49
CA MET A 50 -10.44 -4.94 4.20
C MET A 50 -10.58 -3.44 4.44
N ALA A 51 -11.11 -2.68 3.46
CA ALA A 51 -11.36 -1.25 3.63
C ALA A 51 -12.29 -0.99 4.83
N ASP A 52 -13.42 -1.67 4.89
CA ASP A 52 -14.36 -1.56 6.01
C ASP A 52 -13.76 -2.08 7.34
N GLN A 53 -12.92 -3.12 7.30
CA GLN A 53 -12.24 -3.63 8.49
C GLN A 53 -11.27 -2.60 9.07
N LEU A 54 -10.41 -2.02 8.23
CA LEU A 54 -9.42 -1.04 8.69
C LEU A 54 -10.08 0.26 9.18
N CYS A 55 -11.25 0.64 8.66
CA CYS A 55 -12.00 1.77 9.20
C CYS A 55 -12.42 1.59 10.66
N ARG A 56 -12.52 0.34 11.14
CA ARG A 56 -12.78 0.03 12.55
C ARG A 56 -11.49 -0.11 13.37
N GLY A 57 -10.33 0.18 12.77
CA GLY A 57 -9.03 0.21 13.45
C GLY A 57 -8.96 1.29 14.53
N ARG A 58 -7.97 1.20 15.42
CA ARG A 58 -7.86 2.09 16.58
C ARG A 58 -6.95 3.27 16.28
N PHE A 59 -7.21 3.96 15.18
CA PHE A 59 -6.50 5.20 14.85
C PHE A 59 -6.81 6.31 15.87
N HIS A 60 -5.85 7.21 16.08
CA HIS A 60 -6.06 8.38 16.94
C HIS A 60 -6.93 9.48 16.29
N CYS A 61 -7.33 9.30 15.03
CA CYS A 61 -8.21 10.20 14.29
C CYS A 61 -9.19 9.42 13.40
N PRO A 62 -10.30 10.03 12.95
CA PRO A 62 -11.33 9.31 12.19
C PRO A 62 -10.83 8.81 10.83
N ALA A 63 -11.30 7.62 10.44
CA ALA A 63 -11.07 7.03 9.12
C ALA A 63 -12.40 6.72 8.41
N ASN A 64 -12.42 6.82 7.08
CA ASN A 64 -13.58 6.46 6.27
C ASN A 64 -13.16 5.69 5.01
N ALA A 65 -14.05 4.85 4.49
CA ALA A 65 -13.76 3.95 3.39
C ALA A 65 -14.47 4.37 2.10
N ILE A 66 -13.79 4.22 0.97
CA ILE A 66 -14.36 4.38 -0.37
C ILE A 66 -14.09 3.13 -1.21
N HIS A 67 -15.15 2.47 -1.66
CA HIS A 67 -15.07 1.25 -2.46
C HIS A 67 -16.36 1.01 -3.25
N GLY A 68 -16.35 -0.02 -4.09
CA GLY A 68 -17.42 -0.34 -5.04
C GLY A 68 -18.80 -0.60 -4.44
N ASP A 69 -18.91 -0.94 -3.15
CA ASP A 69 -20.21 -1.23 -2.49
C ASP A 69 -20.80 -0.01 -1.78
N LYS A 70 -20.02 1.07 -1.63
CA LYS A 70 -20.57 2.35 -1.17
C LYS A 70 -21.40 2.97 -2.29
N SER A 71 -22.58 3.46 -1.94
CA SER A 71 -23.42 4.29 -2.81
C SER A 71 -22.69 5.58 -3.21
N GLN A 72 -23.13 6.23 -4.29
CA GLN A 72 -22.49 7.48 -4.74
C GLN A 72 -22.54 8.56 -3.64
N GLY A 73 -23.66 8.70 -2.92
CA GLY A 73 -23.79 9.65 -1.81
C GLY A 73 -22.82 9.37 -0.66
N GLU A 74 -22.60 8.09 -0.30
CA GLU A 74 -21.59 7.73 0.70
C GLU A 74 -20.16 8.06 0.24
N ARG A 75 -19.86 7.86 -1.05
CA ARG A 75 -18.56 8.20 -1.64
C ARG A 75 -18.32 9.71 -1.61
N ASP A 76 -19.34 10.49 -2.01
CA ASP A 76 -19.27 11.95 -2.04
C ASP A 76 -19.12 12.52 -0.63
N TYR A 77 -19.85 11.96 0.34
CA TYR A 77 -19.70 12.31 1.76
C TYR A 77 -18.30 12.00 2.29
N ALA A 78 -17.81 10.76 2.09
CA ALA A 78 -16.47 10.37 2.55
C ALA A 78 -15.37 11.28 1.95
N MET A 79 -15.51 11.62 0.66
CA MET A 79 -14.59 12.53 -0.02
C MET A 79 -14.66 13.96 0.52
N ALA A 80 -15.87 14.47 0.77
CA ALA A 80 -16.04 15.79 1.36
C ALA A 80 -15.41 15.89 2.76
N MET A 81 -15.62 14.87 3.60
CA MET A 81 -15.03 14.81 4.94
C MET A 81 -13.49 14.72 4.90
N PHE A 82 -12.95 13.95 3.94
CA PHE A 82 -11.51 13.82 3.73
C PHE A 82 -10.89 15.14 3.26
N LYS A 83 -11.47 15.78 2.25
CA LYS A 83 -11.00 17.07 1.72
C LYS A 83 -11.04 18.20 2.76
N ARG A 84 -11.99 18.15 3.70
CA ARG A 84 -12.10 19.11 4.82
C ARG A 84 -11.19 18.78 6.00
N GLY A 85 -10.47 17.64 5.97
CA GLY A 85 -9.63 17.16 7.08
C GLY A 85 -10.40 16.70 8.32
N GLN A 86 -11.74 16.61 8.26
CA GLN A 86 -12.58 16.13 9.36
C GLN A 86 -12.46 14.61 9.53
N CYS A 87 -12.23 13.90 8.43
CA CYS A 87 -11.86 12.49 8.44
C CYS A 87 -10.54 12.32 7.68
N PRO A 88 -9.39 12.48 8.35
CA PRO A 88 -8.09 12.64 7.70
C PRO A 88 -7.50 11.35 7.13
N ILE A 89 -8.13 10.19 7.36
CA ILE A 89 -7.71 8.90 6.81
C ILE A 89 -8.77 8.41 5.82
N LEU A 90 -8.40 8.27 4.54
CA LEU A 90 -9.24 7.67 3.52
C LEU A 90 -8.71 6.29 3.15
N ILE A 91 -9.52 5.26 3.35
CA ILE A 91 -9.18 3.87 3.00
C ILE A 91 -9.87 3.50 1.69
N ALA A 92 -9.11 3.16 0.65
CA ALA A 92 -9.62 3.07 -0.70
C ALA A 92 -9.20 1.78 -1.41
N THR A 93 -10.09 1.27 -2.28
CA THR A 93 -9.69 0.34 -3.35
C THR A 93 -9.33 1.12 -4.62
N ASP A 94 -8.53 0.52 -5.51
CA ASP A 94 -8.06 1.19 -6.75
C ASP A 94 -9.20 1.77 -7.58
N VAL A 95 -10.26 0.99 -7.77
CA VAL A 95 -11.42 1.40 -8.59
C VAL A 95 -12.06 2.66 -8.02
N ALA A 96 -12.16 2.77 -6.70
CA ALA A 96 -12.77 3.92 -6.04
C ALA A 96 -11.83 5.13 -5.93
N ALA A 97 -10.51 4.92 -6.08
CA ALA A 97 -9.51 5.97 -5.99
C ALA A 97 -9.11 6.60 -7.34
N ARG A 98 -9.55 6.03 -8.46
CA ARG A 98 -9.34 6.62 -9.79
C ARG A 98 -10.11 7.94 -9.89
N GLY A 99 -9.44 8.97 -10.41
CA GLY A 99 -10.03 10.31 -10.54
C GLY A 99 -10.12 11.11 -9.24
N LEU A 100 -9.55 10.64 -8.12
CA LEU A 100 -9.48 11.44 -6.90
C LEU A 100 -8.58 12.67 -7.10
N ASP A 101 -9.21 13.84 -7.22
CA ASP A 101 -8.53 15.13 -7.15
C ASP A 101 -8.47 15.59 -5.69
N VAL A 102 -7.40 15.20 -5.00
CA VAL A 102 -7.03 15.66 -3.66
C VAL A 102 -5.58 16.12 -3.73
N LYS A 103 -5.32 17.37 -3.34
CA LYS A 103 -4.05 18.06 -3.62
C LYS A 103 -3.04 18.02 -2.46
N GLU A 104 -3.43 17.54 -1.28
CA GLU A 104 -2.65 17.70 -0.04
C GLU A 104 -2.60 16.42 0.80
N ILE A 105 -2.06 15.33 0.24
CA ILE A 105 -1.88 14.08 0.98
C ILE A 105 -0.44 14.03 1.49
N ARG A 106 -0.27 13.90 2.81
CA ARG A 106 1.03 13.78 3.48
C ARG A 106 1.58 12.35 3.39
N LEU A 107 0.69 11.37 3.53
CA LEU A 107 1.05 9.96 3.60
C LEU A 107 0.20 9.13 2.63
N VAL A 108 0.86 8.37 1.77
CA VAL A 108 0.24 7.27 1.01
C VAL A 108 0.70 5.96 1.64
N VAL A 109 -0.24 5.06 1.95
CA VAL A 109 0.09 3.70 2.39
C VAL A 109 -0.48 2.69 1.41
N ASN A 110 0.36 1.89 0.79
CA ASN A 110 -0.09 0.66 0.14
C ASN A 110 -0.14 -0.44 1.19
N TYR A 111 -1.30 -0.60 1.83
CA TYR A 111 -1.51 -1.67 2.80
C TYR A 111 -1.40 -3.03 2.12
N ASP A 112 -2.01 -3.13 0.93
CA ASP A 112 -1.76 -4.21 -0.01
C ASP A 112 -1.01 -3.66 -1.22
N PHE A 113 0.08 -4.34 -1.60
CA PHE A 113 0.81 -3.99 -2.81
C PHE A 113 -0.11 -4.13 -4.04
N PRO A 114 -0.08 -3.19 -4.99
CA PRO A 114 -0.96 -3.24 -6.16
C PRO A 114 -0.65 -4.43 -7.08
N GLN A 115 -1.62 -4.79 -7.92
CA GLN A 115 -1.47 -5.84 -8.93
C GLN A 115 -0.67 -5.39 -10.17
N GLY A 116 -0.08 -4.19 -10.16
CA GLY A 116 0.74 -3.68 -11.24
C GLY A 116 1.61 -2.50 -10.78
N LEU A 117 2.76 -2.33 -11.43
CA LEU A 117 3.68 -1.22 -11.13
C LEU A 117 3.17 0.13 -11.64
N GLU A 118 2.34 0.15 -12.67
CA GLU A 118 1.64 1.38 -13.09
C GLU A 118 0.71 1.89 -11.99
N ASP A 119 -0.09 0.99 -11.40
CA ASP A 119 -0.95 1.32 -10.26
C ASP A 119 -0.11 1.76 -9.05
N TYR A 120 1.03 1.10 -8.78
CA TYR A 120 1.98 1.57 -7.75
C TYR A 120 2.37 3.04 -7.96
N ILE A 121 2.82 3.39 -9.16
CA ILE A 121 3.23 4.77 -9.52
C ILE A 121 2.05 5.74 -9.38
N HIS A 122 0.86 5.38 -9.84
CA HIS A 122 -0.35 6.21 -9.73
C HIS A 122 -0.81 6.42 -8.29
N ARG A 123 -0.67 5.40 -7.43
CA ARG A 123 -1.01 5.46 -6.01
C ARG A 123 -0.03 6.37 -5.26
N ILE A 124 1.28 6.16 -5.42
CA ILE A 124 2.26 7.00 -4.71
C ILE A 124 2.23 8.45 -5.22
N GLY A 125 1.88 8.68 -6.49
CA GLY A 125 1.68 10.01 -7.07
C GLY A 125 0.52 10.82 -6.49
N ARG A 126 -0.21 10.28 -5.50
CA ARG A 126 -1.18 11.03 -4.69
C ARG A 126 -0.50 11.97 -3.68
N THR A 127 0.79 11.80 -3.41
CA THR A 127 1.59 12.70 -2.57
C THR A 127 2.77 13.30 -3.35
N GLY A 128 3.52 14.23 -2.75
CA GLY A 128 4.78 14.75 -3.31
C GLY A 128 4.62 15.73 -4.49
N ARG A 129 3.57 16.56 -4.52
CA ARG A 129 3.33 17.52 -5.62
C ARG A 129 4.04 18.86 -5.38
N VAL A 130 4.72 19.32 -6.44
CA VAL A 130 5.32 20.62 -6.81
C VAL A 130 6.03 21.46 -5.74
N GLU A 131 5.60 21.48 -4.47
CA GLU A 131 6.27 22.22 -3.36
C GLU A 131 6.28 21.45 -2.03
N MET A 132 5.60 20.30 -1.94
CA MET A 132 5.54 19.49 -0.71
C MET A 132 6.21 18.14 -0.89
N THR A 133 7.05 17.76 0.07
CA THR A 133 7.61 16.40 0.17
C THR A 133 6.52 15.44 0.64
N GLY A 134 6.36 14.33 -0.06
CA GLY A 134 5.41 13.27 0.28
C GLY A 134 6.09 12.02 0.80
N THR A 135 5.41 11.23 1.63
CA THR A 135 5.87 9.87 1.96
C THR A 135 4.89 8.83 1.44
N ALA A 136 5.42 7.83 0.75
CA ALA A 136 4.71 6.64 0.35
C ALA A 136 5.33 5.41 1.02
N VAL A 137 4.56 4.69 1.83
CA VAL A 137 4.97 3.44 2.46
C VAL A 137 4.21 2.29 1.81
N SER A 138 4.91 1.25 1.39
CA SER A 138 4.31 0.05 0.82
C SER A 138 4.67 -1.17 1.63
N PHE A 139 3.65 -1.87 2.13
CA PHE A 139 3.84 -3.21 2.65
C PHE A 139 3.99 -4.18 1.50
N PHE A 140 5.10 -4.90 1.49
CA PHE A 140 5.46 -5.85 0.45
C PHE A 140 5.64 -7.23 1.05
N THR A 141 4.93 -8.22 0.50
CA THR A 141 4.92 -9.58 1.02
C THR A 141 5.63 -10.53 0.05
N PRO A 142 6.00 -11.75 0.48
CA PRO A 142 6.54 -12.76 -0.43
C PRO A 142 5.64 -13.06 -1.65
N ASN A 143 4.32 -12.89 -1.51
CA ASN A 143 3.35 -13.08 -2.61
C ASN A 143 3.49 -12.02 -3.71
N ASP A 144 4.09 -10.87 -3.40
CA ASP A 144 4.30 -9.76 -4.32
C ASP A 144 5.63 -9.92 -5.10
N GLY A 145 6.40 -10.97 -4.84
CA GLY A 145 7.77 -11.18 -5.34
C GLY A 145 7.93 -11.09 -6.87
N LYS A 146 6.87 -11.34 -7.65
CA LYS A 146 6.87 -11.10 -9.12
C LYS A 146 7.20 -9.65 -9.49
N TYR A 147 6.94 -8.69 -8.60
CA TYR A 147 7.24 -7.27 -8.80
C TYR A 147 8.59 -6.84 -8.23
N ALA A 148 9.32 -7.68 -7.49
CA ALA A 148 10.51 -7.27 -6.75
C ALA A 148 11.60 -6.70 -7.68
N LYS A 149 11.99 -7.45 -8.71
CA LYS A 149 13.02 -7.00 -9.68
C LYS A 149 12.68 -5.68 -10.36
N PRO A 150 11.50 -5.51 -10.99
CA PRO A 150 11.17 -4.23 -11.60
C PRO A 150 10.92 -3.10 -10.58
N LEU A 151 10.45 -3.40 -9.36
CA LEU A 151 10.33 -2.40 -8.28
C LEU A 151 11.70 -1.87 -7.84
N VAL A 152 12.72 -2.73 -7.69
CA VAL A 152 14.09 -2.31 -7.38
C VAL A 152 14.62 -1.33 -8.42
N ALA A 153 14.36 -1.57 -9.71
CA ALA A 153 14.76 -0.65 -10.77
C ALA A 153 14.07 0.72 -10.62
N ILE A 154 12.77 0.75 -10.32
CA ILE A 154 12.02 2.00 -10.08
C ILE A 154 12.60 2.79 -8.90
N LEU A 155 12.88 2.12 -7.77
CA LEU A 155 13.42 2.77 -6.58
C LEU A 155 14.80 3.37 -6.85
N ARG A 156 15.69 2.64 -7.54
CA ARG A 156 17.03 3.12 -7.91
C ARG A 156 16.96 4.30 -8.87
N ASP A 157 16.12 4.23 -9.90
CA ASP A 157 15.91 5.35 -10.84
C ASP A 157 15.39 6.62 -10.14
N ALA A 158 14.63 6.44 -9.05
CA ALA A 158 14.11 7.52 -8.20
C ALA A 158 15.06 7.94 -7.05
N GLY A 159 16.25 7.35 -6.95
CA GLY A 159 17.24 7.65 -5.91
C GLY A 159 16.82 7.24 -4.49
N GLN A 160 15.95 6.23 -4.37
CA GLN A 160 15.39 5.77 -3.10
C GLN A 160 16.23 4.66 -2.48
N ASN A 161 16.14 4.52 -1.15
CA ASN A 161 16.74 3.39 -0.46
C ASN A 161 16.02 2.09 -0.83
N VAL A 162 16.79 1.05 -1.19
CA VAL A 162 16.25 -0.27 -1.51
C VAL A 162 16.51 -1.20 -0.33
N PRO A 163 15.48 -1.78 0.31
CA PRO A 163 15.68 -2.73 1.40
C PRO A 163 16.47 -3.95 0.92
N PRO A 164 17.48 -4.43 1.67
CA PRO A 164 18.27 -5.60 1.30
C PRO A 164 17.42 -6.85 1.03
N GLU A 165 16.34 -7.03 1.79
CA GLU A 165 15.39 -8.13 1.61
C GLU A 165 14.68 -8.07 0.26
N LEU A 166 14.34 -6.87 -0.23
CA LEU A 166 13.75 -6.68 -1.55
C LEU A 166 14.77 -7.01 -2.66
N GLU A 167 16.04 -6.64 -2.48
CA GLU A 167 17.13 -7.02 -3.41
C GLU A 167 17.33 -8.53 -3.48
N GLN A 168 17.24 -9.22 -2.34
CA GLN A 168 17.31 -10.68 -2.29
C GLN A 168 16.13 -11.32 -3.04
N MET A 169 14.90 -10.81 -2.83
CA MET A 169 13.73 -11.27 -3.58
C MET A 169 13.88 -11.03 -5.09
N ALA A 170 14.44 -9.90 -5.49
CA ALA A 170 14.71 -9.57 -6.90
C ALA A 170 15.78 -10.47 -7.54
N SER A 171 16.79 -10.88 -6.76
CA SER A 171 17.91 -11.69 -7.22
C SER A 171 17.57 -13.18 -7.27
N ASN A 172 16.57 -13.63 -6.52
CA ASN A 172 16.26 -15.04 -6.35
C ASN A 172 14.84 -15.40 -6.85
N PRO A 173 14.65 -15.53 -8.18
CA PRO A 173 13.33 -15.74 -8.80
C PRO A 173 12.61 -17.03 -8.38
N PHE A 174 13.26 -17.92 -7.62
CA PHE A 174 12.71 -19.19 -7.14
C PHE A 174 12.17 -19.15 -5.69
N SER A 175 12.33 -18.05 -4.95
CA SER A 175 11.87 -17.95 -3.55
C SER A 175 10.35 -17.90 -3.40
N SER A 176 9.63 -17.38 -4.40
CA SER A 176 8.16 -17.27 -4.42
C SER A 176 7.43 -18.61 -4.48
N MET A 177 8.14 -19.73 -4.68
CA MET A 177 7.54 -21.06 -4.82
C MET A 177 7.54 -21.89 -3.52
N LYS A 178 8.14 -21.39 -2.43
CA LYS A 178 8.32 -22.17 -1.18
C LYS A 178 7.30 -21.87 -0.07
N GLY A 179 6.22 -21.15 -0.37
CA GLY A 179 5.12 -20.87 0.57
C GLY A 179 4.00 -21.93 0.62
N GLY A 180 4.06 -22.98 -0.23
CA GLY A 180 2.92 -23.86 -0.49
C GLY A 180 3.10 -25.35 -0.18
N ARG A 181 4.01 -25.77 0.70
CA ARG A 181 4.17 -27.21 1.04
C ARG A 181 4.16 -27.48 2.54
N ARG A 182 2.95 -27.57 3.09
CA ARG A 182 2.64 -28.38 4.29
C ARG A 182 1.33 -29.16 4.07
N ARG A 183 1.41 -30.41 3.62
CA ARG A 183 0.63 -31.56 4.14
C ARG A 183 0.98 -32.89 3.45
N GLY A 184 1.23 -33.93 4.26
CA GLY A 184 1.34 -35.35 3.89
C GLY A 184 2.80 -35.82 3.70
N GLY A 185 3.49 -36.45 4.64
CA GLY A 185 3.02 -37.16 5.83
C GLY A 185 2.77 -38.64 5.57
N GLY A 186 3.84 -39.44 5.48
CA GLY A 186 3.92 -40.77 6.10
C GLY A 186 3.34 -42.01 5.38
N GLY A 187 4.16 -43.06 5.31
CA GLY A 187 3.78 -44.48 5.19
C GLY A 187 4.00 -45.07 3.79
N GLY A 188 4.77 -46.14 3.55
CA GLY A 188 5.37 -47.14 4.43
C GLY A 188 5.15 -48.54 3.82
N GLY A 189 6.23 -49.31 3.61
CA GLY A 189 6.25 -50.77 3.35
C GLY A 189 5.82 -51.20 1.93
N GLY A 190 6.48 -52.11 1.21
CA GLY A 190 7.47 -53.11 1.58
C GLY A 190 6.88 -54.53 1.59
N GLY A 191 7.03 -55.24 0.47
CA GLY A 191 7.15 -56.70 0.38
C GLY A 191 5.89 -57.58 0.51
N GLY A 192 5.77 -58.58 -0.37
CA GLY A 192 4.86 -59.72 -0.24
C GLY A 192 3.99 -59.94 -1.46
#